data_AF-A0A968UEH3-F1
#
_entry.id   AF-A0A968UEH3-F1
#
_cell.length_a   1.000
_cell.length_b   1.000
_cell.length_c   1.000
_cell.angle_alpha   90.00
_cell.angle_beta   90.00
_cell.angle_gamma   90.00
#
_symmetry.space_group_name_H-M   'P 1'
#
loop_
_entity.id
_entity.type
_entity.pdbx_description
1 polymer ?
#
loop_
_entity_poly.entity_id
_entity_poly.type
_entity_poly.pdbx_seq_one_letter_code
_entity_poly.pdbx_strand_id
1 'polypeptide(L)'
;MKNLNYKIQDCFEHDELGIIISIASPELDKLSDDEIKNIVGDRVAILDSNSHQKKWAIVSRIEIANSIIDKKNVSVCLGNSIKLLDIKPNSNLILSKEILV
;
A
#
# COMPACT_ATOMS: atom_id res chain seq x y z
N MET A 1 -15.04 8.04 8.04
CA MET A 1 -13.59 7.81 8.20
C MET A 1 -12.90 8.08 6.88
N LYS A 2 -11.68 8.62 6.89
CA LYS A 2 -10.97 9.07 5.68
C LYS A 2 -10.16 7.90 5.10
N ASN A 3 -10.51 7.45 3.89
CA ASN A 3 -9.64 6.55 3.13
C ASN A 3 -8.37 7.32 2.76
N LEU A 4 -7.21 6.71 2.96
CA LEU A 4 -5.94 7.30 2.51
C LEU A 4 -5.65 6.78 1.10
N ASN A 5 -5.43 7.70 0.18
CA ASN A 5 -5.21 7.41 -1.22
C ASN A 5 -3.79 7.89 -1.58
N TYR A 6 -2.94 6.95 -1.94
CA TYR A 6 -1.55 7.19 -2.29
C TYR A 6 -1.31 6.81 -3.74
N LYS A 7 -0.76 7.75 -4.53
CA LYS A 7 -0.26 7.42 -5.85
C LYS A 7 0.87 6.40 -5.70
N ILE A 8 0.78 5.29 -6.42
CA ILE A 8 1.85 4.28 -6.46
C ILE A 8 2.99 4.89 -7.27
N GLN A 9 4.09 5.18 -6.59
CA GLN A 9 5.32 5.71 -7.21
C GLN A 9 6.31 4.59 -7.51
N ASP A 10 6.40 3.59 -6.63
CA ASP A 10 7.29 2.46 -6.77
C ASP A 10 6.58 1.16 -6.39
N CYS A 11 6.77 0.14 -7.23
CA CYS A 11 6.30 -1.21 -6.98
C CYS A 11 7.17 -2.21 -7.74
N PHE A 12 7.46 -3.33 -7.11
CA PHE A 12 8.28 -4.38 -7.69
C PHE A 12 7.86 -5.75 -7.15
N GLU A 13 8.35 -6.80 -7.81
CA GLU A 13 8.13 -8.19 -7.41
C GLU A 13 9.36 -8.72 -6.67
N HIS A 14 9.14 -9.41 -5.57
CA HIS A 14 10.16 -10.05 -4.76
C HIS A 14 9.80 -11.53 -4.57
N ASP A 15 10.77 -12.42 -4.75
CA ASP A 15 10.54 -13.88 -4.78
C ASP A 15 9.79 -14.40 -3.54
N GLU A 16 10.10 -13.88 -2.36
CA GLU A 16 9.47 -14.33 -1.10
C GLU A 16 8.25 -13.51 -0.67
N LEU A 17 8.21 -12.21 -1.01
CA LEU A 17 7.22 -11.27 -0.48
C LEU A 17 6.12 -10.96 -1.50
N GLY A 18 6.28 -11.46 -2.73
CA GLY A 18 5.42 -11.18 -3.87
C GLY A 18 5.50 -9.72 -4.29
N ILE A 19 4.35 -9.13 -4.59
CA ILE A 19 4.30 -7.71 -5.00
C ILE A 19 4.47 -6.79 -3.80
N ILE A 20 5.44 -5.89 -3.86
CA ILE A 20 5.69 -4.86 -2.86
C ILE A 20 5.31 -3.50 -3.44
N ILE A 21 4.52 -2.73 -2.70
CA ILE A 21 4.22 -1.33 -3.01
C ILE A 21 4.78 -0.46 -1.90
N SER A 22 5.64 0.48 -2.27
CA SER A 22 6.26 1.41 -1.32
C SER A 22 5.58 2.78 -1.39
N ILE A 23 5.14 3.27 -0.24
CA ILE A 23 4.52 4.59 -0.09
C ILE A 23 5.25 5.41 0.98
N ALA A 24 5.33 6.72 0.76
CA ALA A 24 5.86 7.67 1.71
C ALA A 24 5.02 8.95 1.67
N SER A 25 4.66 9.48 2.83
CA SER A 25 3.92 10.73 2.91
C SER A 25 4.09 11.43 4.26
N PRO A 26 3.93 12.77 4.31
CA PRO A 26 3.92 13.51 5.57
C PRO A 26 2.82 13.10 6.55
N GLU A 27 1.72 12.48 6.07
CA GLU A 27 0.72 11.90 6.96
C GLU A 27 1.26 10.64 7.66
N LEU A 28 1.96 9.77 6.93
CA LEU A 28 2.53 8.54 7.51
C LEU A 28 3.63 8.85 8.53
N ASP A 29 4.46 9.87 8.28
CA ASP A 29 5.51 10.31 9.20
C ASP A 29 4.98 10.59 10.63
N LYS A 30 3.75 11.09 10.73
CA LYS A 30 3.11 11.50 12.00
C LYS A 30 2.46 10.36 12.77
N LEU A 31 2.33 9.18 12.17
CA LEU A 31 1.65 8.03 12.75
C LEU A 31 2.66 7.08 13.39
N SER A 32 2.28 6.43 14.48
CA SER A 32 3.02 5.29 15.01
C SER A 32 2.95 4.09 14.06
N ASP A 33 3.91 3.16 14.19
CA ASP A 33 3.95 1.94 13.39
C ASP A 33 2.66 1.11 13.53
N ASP A 34 2.07 1.08 14.73
CA ASP A 34 0.81 0.37 14.98
C ASP A 34 -0.39 1.07 14.32
N GLU A 35 -0.41 2.41 14.30
CA GLU A 35 -1.43 3.16 13.56
C GLU A 35 -1.33 2.92 12.05
N ILE A 36 -0.11 2.89 11.51
CA ILE A 36 0.14 2.57 10.10
C ILE A 36 -0.37 1.16 9.79
N LYS A 37 0.01 0.15 10.59
CA LYS A 37 -0.44 -1.24 10.40
C LYS A 37 -1.97 -1.36 10.46
N ASN A 38 -2.60 -0.65 11.39
CA ASN A 38 -4.06 -0.63 11.53
C ASN A 38 -4.78 0.03 10.34
N ILE A 39 -4.17 1.04 9.71
CA ILE A 39 -4.74 1.71 8.54
C ILE A 39 -4.58 0.87 7.27
N VAL A 40 -3.43 0.21 7.12
CA VAL A 40 -3.19 -0.71 5.99
C VAL A 40 -4.10 -1.94 6.11
N GLY A 41 -4.18 -2.53 7.30
CA GLY A 41 -5.00 -3.70 7.59
C GLY A 41 -4.61 -4.94 6.77
N ASP A 42 -5.55 -5.89 6.65
CA ASP A 42 -5.31 -7.17 5.98
C ASP A 42 -5.56 -7.11 4.46
N ARG A 43 -6.13 -6.00 3.97
CA ARG A 43 -6.50 -5.83 2.56
C ARG A 43 -6.33 -4.38 2.13
N VAL A 44 -5.95 -4.21 0.88
CA VAL A 44 -5.86 -2.90 0.22
C VAL A 44 -6.52 -2.95 -1.15
N ALA A 45 -6.84 -1.78 -1.71
CA ALA A 45 -7.30 -1.67 -3.09
C ALA A 45 -6.27 -0.95 -3.96
N ILE A 46 -6.12 -1.45 -5.19
CA ILE A 46 -5.40 -0.79 -6.26
C ILE A 46 -6.44 -0.26 -7.24
N LEU A 47 -6.43 1.05 -7.43
CA LEU A 47 -7.33 1.75 -8.34
C LEU A 47 -6.55 2.21 -9.57
N ASP A 48 -6.91 1.68 -10.73
CA ASP A 48 -6.40 2.13 -12.02
C ASP A 48 -6.93 3.55 -12.29
N SER A 49 -6.02 4.51 -12.49
CA SER A 49 -6.35 5.92 -12.71
C SER A 49 -7.11 6.17 -14.03
N ASN A 50 -6.99 5.28 -15.01
CA ASN A 50 -7.57 5.46 -16.33
C ASN A 50 -8.94 4.77 -16.42
N SER A 51 -9.01 3.53 -15.95
CA SER A 51 -10.22 2.70 -16.10
C SER A 51 -11.17 2.76 -14.91
N HIS A 52 -10.75 3.38 -13.79
CA HIS A 52 -11.46 3.33 -12.51
C HIS A 52 -11.72 1.90 -12.00
N GLN A 53 -11.07 0.89 -12.57
CA GLN A 53 -11.15 -0.48 -12.09
C GLN A 53 -10.42 -0.60 -10.77
N LYS A 54 -11.07 -1.31 -9.84
CA LYS A 54 -10.56 -1.57 -8.50
C LYS A 54 -10.20 -3.03 -8.38
N LYS A 55 -8.95 -3.31 -8.03
CA LYS A 55 -8.50 -4.67 -7.69
C LYS A 55 -8.20 -4.74 -6.20
N TRP A 56 -8.74 -5.76 -5.54
CA TRP A 56 -8.45 -6.04 -4.14
C TRP A 56 -7.21 -6.91 -4.02
N ALA A 57 -6.33 -6.59 -3.08
CA ALA A 57 -5.15 -7.36 -2.76
C ALA A 57 -5.12 -7.67 -1.26
N ILE A 58 -4.62 -8.85 -0.92
CA ILE A 58 -4.44 -9.27 0.47
C ILE A 58 -3.05 -8.81 0.90
N VAL A 59 -2.97 -8.16 2.06
CA VAL A 59 -1.71 -7.75 2.65
C VAL A 59 -1.10 -8.96 3.34
N SER A 60 0.08 -9.39 2.88
CA SER A 60 0.83 -10.48 3.49
C SER A 60 1.75 -9.99 4.60
N ARG A 61 2.31 -8.77 4.44
CA ARG A 61 3.27 -8.19 5.37
C ARG A 61 3.31 -6.67 5.22
N ILE A 62 3.66 -5.98 6.31
CA ILE A 62 3.85 -4.53 6.33
C ILE A 62 5.24 -4.27 6.92
N GLU A 63 6.10 -3.64 6.15
CA GLU A 63 7.43 -3.22 6.57
C GLU A 63 7.50 -1.70 6.66
N ILE A 64 8.06 -1.17 7.75
CA ILE A 64 8.16 0.27 7.99
C ILE A 64 9.62 0.61 8.23
N ALA A 65 10.20 1.36 7.30
CA ALA A 65 11.54 1.88 7.41
C ALA A 65 11.50 3.34 7.85
N ASN A 66 12.35 3.69 8.82
CA ASN A 66 12.54 5.05 9.31
C ASN A 66 13.87 5.59 8.80
N SER A 67 13.85 6.78 8.21
CA SER A 67 15.06 7.49 7.82
C SER A 67 15.67 8.26 9.01
N ILE A 68 16.90 8.76 8.84
CA ILE A 68 17.63 9.55 9.85
C ILE A 68 16.92 10.89 10.18
N ILE A 69 16.03 11.37 9.30
CA ILE A 69 15.25 12.60 9.48
C ILE A 69 13.78 12.33 9.84
N ASP A 70 13.50 11.18 10.46
CA ASP A 70 12.18 10.74 10.90
C ASP A 70 11.11 10.66 9.79
N LYS A 71 11.55 10.48 8.54
CA LYS A 71 10.67 10.13 7.41
C LYS A 71 10.43 8.64 7.33
N LYS A 72 9.17 8.25 7.15
CA LYS A 72 8.74 6.86 7.05
C LYS A 72 8.53 6.45 5.59
N ASN A 73 9.05 5.27 5.27
CA ASN A 73 8.67 4.52 4.08
C ASN A 73 7.90 3.27 4.53
N VAL A 74 6.69 3.09 4.00
CA VAL A 74 5.83 1.96 4.30
C VAL A 74 5.77 1.07 3.07
N SER A 75 6.26 -0.15 3.20
CA SER A 75 6.21 -1.19 2.19
C SER A 75 5.05 -2.14 2.50
N VAL A 76 4.03 -2.14 1.64
CA VAL A 76 2.89 -3.04 1.71
C VAL A 76 3.16 -4.22 0.80
N CYS A 77 3.39 -5.39 1.40
CA CYS A 77 3.62 -6.64 0.67
C CYS A 77 2.28 -7.32 0.44
N LEU A 78 2.03 -7.72 -0.80
CA LEU A 78 0.74 -8.27 -1.26
C LEU A 78 0.82 -9.76 -1.62
N GLY A 79 1.99 -10.37 -1.42
CA GLY A 79 2.25 -11.75 -1.80
C GLY A 79 1.86 -12.00 -3.26
N ASN A 80 1.24 -13.15 -3.49
CA ASN A 80 0.79 -13.58 -4.81
C ASN A 80 -0.69 -13.26 -5.07
N SER A 81 -1.30 -12.38 -4.26
CA SER A 81 -2.72 -12.02 -4.42
C SER A 81 -2.99 -11.23 -5.70
N ILE A 82 -1.95 -10.60 -6.26
CA ILE A 82 -1.93 -9.90 -7.54
C ILE A 82 -0.58 -10.10 -8.22
N LYS A 83 -0.47 -9.70 -9.49
CA LYS A 83 0.78 -9.67 -10.27
C LYS A 83 1.17 -8.24 -10.58
N LEU A 84 2.45 -8.01 -10.87
CA LEU A 84 2.97 -6.68 -11.21
C LEU A 84 2.24 -6.07 -12.43
N LEU A 85 1.88 -6.90 -13.42
CA LEU A 85 1.13 -6.51 -14.60
C LEU A 85 -0.29 -5.98 -14.30
N ASP A 86 -0.83 -6.27 -13.12
CA ASP A 86 -2.11 -5.73 -12.67
C ASP A 86 -2.01 -4.26 -12.21
N ILE A 87 -0.80 -3.78 -11.90
CA ILE A 87 -0.54 -2.43 -11.43
C ILE A 87 -0.11 -1.58 -12.62
N LYS A 88 -1.05 -0.79 -13.14
CA LYS A 88 -0.74 0.14 -14.23
C LYS A 88 -0.04 1.39 -13.71
N PRO A 89 0.76 2.08 -14.56
CA PRO A 89 1.31 3.38 -14.22
C PRO A 89 0.21 4.34 -13.74
N ASN A 90 0.54 5.15 -12.72
CA ASN A 90 -0.38 6.10 -12.07
C ASN A 90 -1.54 5.47 -11.29
N SER A 91 -1.55 4.15 -11.09
CA SER A 91 -2.50 3.53 -10.16
C SER A 91 -2.33 4.09 -8.75
N ASN A 92 -3.42 4.01 -7.99
CA ASN A 92 -3.50 4.49 -6.62
C ASN A 92 -3.66 3.31 -5.66
N LEU A 93 -2.93 3.34 -4.56
CA LEU A 93 -3.11 2.45 -3.42
C LEU A 93 -4.08 3.11 -2.44
N ILE A 94 -5.18 2.41 -2.14
CA ILE A 94 -6.20 2.86 -1.20
C ILE A 94 -6.08 2.03 0.07
N LEU A 95 -5.78 2.71 1.18
CA LEU A 95 -5.79 2.15 2.53
C LEU A 95 -7.12 2.50 3.20
N SER A 96 -7.79 1.49 3.78
CA SER A 96 -9.05 1.69 4.49
C SER A 96 -9.24 0.65 5.59
N LYS A 97 -9.59 1.13 6.78
CA LYS A 97 -9.82 0.32 7.99
C LYS A 97 -11.11 -0.50 7.93
N GLU A 98 -12.06 -0.12 7.08
CA GLU A 98 -13.32 -0.83 6.86
C GLU A 98 -13.52 -1.02 5.36
N ILE A 99 -12.82 -2.02 4.82
CA ILE A 99 -13.17 -2.56 3.51
C ILE A 99 -14.33 -3.52 3.75
N LEU A 100 -15.55 -2.97 3.80
CA LEU A 100 -16.78 -3.75 3.80
C LEU A 100 -16.84 -4.51 2.47
N VAL A 101 -16.86 -5.84 2.57
CA VAL A 101 -17.11 -6.78 1.46
C VAL A 101 -18.57 -6.69 1.05
#